data_AF-A0A939AVW6-F1
#
_entry.id   AF-A0A939AVW6-F1
#
_cell.length_a   1.000
_cell.length_b   1.000
_cell.length_c   1.000
_cell.angle_alpha   90.00
_cell.angle_beta   90.00
_cell.angle_gamma   90.00
#
_symmetry.space_group_name_H-M   'P 1'
#
loop_
_entity.id
_entity.type
_entity.pdbx_description
1 polymer ?
#
loop_
_entity_poly.entity_id
_entity_poly.type
_entity_poly.pdbx_seq_one_letter_code
_entity_poly.pdbx_strand_id
1 'polypeptide(L)'
;MTIYVRCLKNRILFGDDAAGNFAPHLISGRVYKVVPPEKNDRDMLRVIDGSGEDYLYPKNYFEPFVSDSTAASESVTVHLDPYLKGILHAEAIAARKSISALLRDWIDERLDLPAAA
;
A
#
# COMPACT_ATOMS: atom_id res chain seq x y z
N MET A 1 -11.30 -10.10 3.17
CA MET A 1 -11.24 -8.72 3.70
C MET A 1 -10.20 -7.98 2.87
N THR A 2 -10.54 -6.85 2.27
CA THR A 2 -9.64 -6.12 1.37
C THR A 2 -8.68 -5.25 2.19
N ILE A 3 -7.39 -5.57 2.17
CA ILE A 3 -6.37 -4.92 3.02
C ILE A 3 -5.81 -3.66 2.34
N TYR A 4 -5.91 -3.56 1.02
CA TYR A 4 -5.39 -2.42 0.25
C TYR A 4 -6.43 -1.84 -0.69
N VAL A 5 -6.44 -0.52 -0.81
CA VAL A 5 -7.35 0.21 -1.68
C VAL A 5 -6.62 1.25 -2.51
N ARG A 6 -7.09 1.50 -3.74
CA ARG A 6 -6.60 2.58 -4.59
C ARG A 6 -7.46 3.82 -4.39
N CYS A 7 -6.82 4.96 -4.19
CA CYS A 7 -7.50 6.25 -4.08
C CYS A 7 -7.96 6.73 -5.46
N LEU A 8 -9.26 7.01 -5.60
CA LEU A 8 -9.88 7.57 -6.81
C LEU A 8 -9.92 9.10 -6.76
N LYS A 9 -10.22 9.67 -5.59
CA LYS A 9 -10.40 11.11 -5.38
C LYS A 9 -9.99 11.51 -3.96
N ASN A 10 -9.52 12.74 -3.81
CA ASN A 10 -8.91 13.26 -2.58
C ASN A 10 -9.49 14.62 -2.13
N ARG A 11 -10.78 14.85 -2.34
CA ARG A 11 -11.45 16.10 -1.89
C ARG A 11 -11.78 16.02 -0.40
N ILE A 12 -11.49 17.02 0.42
CA ILE A 12 -11.92 16.99 1.84
C ILE A 12 -13.44 17.19 1.89
N LEU A 13 -14.14 16.50 2.79
CA LEU A 13 -15.50 16.87 3.19
C LEU A 13 -15.40 17.79 4.43
N PHE A 14 -15.89 19.03 4.34
CA PHE A 14 -16.15 19.85 5.53
C PHE A 14 -17.67 19.91 5.70
N GLY A 15 -18.23 19.05 6.57
CA GLY A 15 -19.68 18.86 6.65
C GLY A 15 -20.22 18.08 5.44
N ASP A 16 -21.39 18.48 4.92
CA ASP A 16 -22.01 17.87 3.74
C ASP A 16 -21.53 18.46 2.40
N ASP A 17 -20.67 19.49 2.45
CA ASP A 17 -20.14 20.17 1.26
C ASP A 17 -18.71 19.71 0.94
N ALA A 18 -18.44 19.55 -0.36
CA ALA A 18 -17.07 19.37 -0.83
C ALA A 18 -16.28 20.63 -0.48
N ALA A 19 -15.32 20.49 0.43
CA ALA A 19 -14.36 21.54 0.70
C ALA A 19 -13.69 21.97 -0.60
N GLY A 20 -13.46 23.27 -0.79
CA GLY A 20 -12.55 23.78 -1.82
C GLY A 20 -11.08 23.36 -1.59
N ASN A 21 -10.79 22.56 -0.55
CA ASN A 21 -9.46 22.15 -0.14
C ASN A 21 -9.26 20.63 -0.29
N PHE A 22 -8.06 20.26 -0.74
CA PHE A 22 -7.62 18.89 -1.01
C PHE A 22 -7.10 18.21 0.25
N ALA A 23 -7.37 16.91 0.42
CA ALA A 23 -6.77 16.10 1.49
C ALA A 23 -5.30 15.87 1.09
N PRO A 24 -4.33 16.55 1.73
CA PRO A 24 -2.96 16.62 1.20
C PRO A 24 -2.25 15.25 1.23
N HIS A 25 -2.74 14.34 2.08
CA HIS A 25 -2.17 13.01 2.31
C HIS A 25 -2.89 11.89 1.53
N LEU A 26 -4.00 12.21 0.84
CA LEU A 26 -4.61 11.33 -0.16
C LEU A 26 -4.24 11.80 -1.57
N ILE A 27 -3.59 10.94 -2.32
CA ILE A 27 -3.14 11.20 -3.69
C ILE A 27 -3.84 10.21 -4.60
N SER A 28 -4.63 10.72 -5.55
CA SER A 28 -5.32 9.88 -6.53
C SER A 28 -4.35 8.96 -7.27
N GLY A 29 -4.77 7.71 -7.49
CA GLY A 29 -3.98 6.64 -8.09
C GLY A 29 -3.07 5.90 -7.13
N ARG A 30 -2.79 6.42 -5.92
CA ARG A 30 -1.96 5.73 -4.93
C ARG A 30 -2.74 4.65 -4.16
N VAL A 31 -2.01 3.67 -3.67
CA VAL A 31 -2.51 2.55 -2.88
C VAL A 31 -2.29 2.82 -1.40
N TYR A 32 -3.31 2.52 -0.59
CA TYR A 32 -3.32 2.75 0.85
C TYR A 32 -3.79 1.49 1.59
N LYS A 33 -3.33 1.32 2.84
CA LYS A 33 -3.73 0.20 3.70
C LYS A 33 -5.01 0.52 4.46
N VAL A 34 -5.95 -0.41 4.46
CA VAL A 34 -7.19 -0.37 5.24
C VAL A 34 -6.95 -1.01 6.60
N VAL A 35 -7.44 -0.36 7.66
CA VAL A 35 -7.43 -0.86 9.04
C VAL A 35 -8.77 -1.53 9.34
N PRO A 36 -8.82 -2.57 10.19
CA PRO A 36 -10.10 -3.12 10.63
C PRO A 36 -11.06 -2.04 11.16
N PRO A 37 -12.36 -2.12 10.84
CA PRO A 37 -13.32 -1.11 11.27
C PRO A 37 -13.52 -1.15 12.79
N GLU A 38 -13.64 0.03 13.39
CA GLU A 38 -14.06 0.20 14.78
C GLU A 38 -15.57 0.40 14.90
N LYS A 39 -16.11 0.22 16.11
CA LYS A 39 -17.56 0.30 16.39
C LYS A 39 -18.20 1.63 15.92
N ASN A 40 -17.43 2.71 15.88
CA ASN A 40 -17.93 4.05 15.58
C ASN A 40 -17.65 4.52 14.14
N ASP A 41 -17.09 3.66 13.28
CA ASP A 41 -16.67 4.02 11.91
C ASP A 41 -17.85 4.23 10.94
N ARG A 42 -19.06 3.77 11.33
CA ARG A 42 -20.28 3.87 10.52
C ARG A 42 -20.06 3.27 9.12
N ASP A 43 -20.39 3.99 8.06
CA ASP A 43 -20.23 3.57 6.67
C ASP A 43 -18.89 4.02 6.05
N MET A 44 -18.00 4.62 6.83
CA MET A 44 -16.71 5.12 6.37
C MET A 44 -15.67 4.01 6.27
N LEU A 45 -14.55 4.31 5.61
CA LEU A 45 -13.40 3.44 5.50
C LEU A 45 -12.24 4.05 6.30
N ARG A 46 -11.66 3.25 7.20
CA ARG A 46 -10.47 3.62 7.97
C ARG A 46 -9.21 3.26 7.18
N VAL A 47 -8.42 4.26 6.84
CA VAL A 47 -7.27 4.15 5.94
C VAL A 47 -6.06 4.84 6.57
N ILE A 48 -4.90 4.17 6.53
CA ILE A 48 -3.61 4.81 6.85
C ILE A 48 -3.22 5.66 5.65
N ASP A 49 -3.29 6.98 5.78
CA ASP A 49 -3.02 7.92 4.69
C ASP A 49 -1.53 8.28 4.56
N GLY A 50 -1.20 9.25 3.70
CA GLY A 50 0.18 9.71 3.49
C GLY A 50 0.83 10.43 4.67
N SER A 51 0.11 10.69 5.77
CA SER A 51 0.68 11.16 7.04
C SER A 51 1.20 10.02 7.92
N GLY A 52 0.73 8.79 7.68
CA GLY A 52 1.03 7.62 8.50
C GLY A 52 0.00 7.31 9.59
N GLU A 53 -1.01 8.17 9.75
CA GLU A 53 -2.10 8.00 10.72
C GLU A 53 -3.35 7.39 10.06
N ASP A 54 -4.24 6.77 10.85
CA ASP A 54 -5.47 6.16 10.37
C ASP A 54 -6.68 7.11 10.49
N TYR A 55 -7.21 7.54 9.34
CA TYR A 55 -8.36 8.44 9.27
C TYR A 55 -9.57 7.78 8.58
N LEU A 56 -10.76 8.31 8.88
CA LEU A 56 -12.01 7.90 8.25
C LEU A 56 -12.28 8.70 6.98
N TYR A 57 -12.55 8.00 5.89
CA TYR A 57 -12.88 8.59 4.60
C TYR A 57 -14.12 7.92 3.99
N PRO A 58 -14.84 8.61 3.09
CA PRO A 58 -15.96 7.99 2.39
C PRO A 58 -15.50 6.80 1.56
N LYS A 59 -16.20 5.66 1.65
CA LYS A 59 -15.84 4.44 0.89
C LYS A 59 -15.73 4.68 -0.63
N ASN A 60 -16.56 5.57 -1.18
CA ASN A 60 -16.57 5.90 -2.60
C ASN A 60 -15.35 6.72 -3.06
N TYR A 61 -14.40 7.02 -2.17
CA TYR A 61 -13.09 7.60 -2.52
C TYR A 61 -12.12 6.54 -3.00
N PHE A 62 -12.47 5.27 -2.83
CA PHE A 62 -11.57 4.16 -3.01
C PHE A 62 -12.21 3.05 -3.83
N GLU A 63 -11.36 2.27 -4.45
CA GLU A 63 -11.69 0.96 -5.01
C GLU A 63 -10.76 -0.11 -4.42
N PRO A 64 -11.21 -1.38 -4.33
CA PRO A 64 -10.33 -2.49 -3.97
C PRO A 64 -9.08 -2.52 -4.87
N PHE A 65 -7.90 -2.58 -4.27
CA PHE A 65 -6.68 -2.77 -5.03
C PHE A 65 -6.47 -4.26 -5.30
N VAL A 66 -6.77 -4.67 -6.53
CA VAL A 66 -6.57 -6.04 -7.01
C VAL A 66 -5.39 -6.08 -7.98
N SER A 67 -4.64 -7.19 -7.96
CA SER A 67 -3.58 -7.42 -8.93
C SER A 67 -4.19 -7.63 -10.31
N ASP A 68 -3.82 -6.79 -11.27
CA ASP A 68 -4.05 -7.07 -12.68
C ASP A 68 -2.79 -7.74 -13.21
N SER A 69 -2.88 -9.04 -13.53
CA SER A 69 -1.74 -9.89 -13.92
C SER A 69 -1.08 -9.50 -15.25
N THR A 70 -1.59 -8.45 -15.90
CA THR A 70 -1.12 -7.93 -17.19
C THR A 70 -0.17 -6.73 -17.08
N ALA A 71 0.04 -6.18 -15.87
CA ALA A 71 0.87 -5.00 -15.67
C ALA A 71 2.38 -5.28 -15.86
N ALA A 72 3.09 -4.30 -16.43
CA ALA A 72 4.54 -4.38 -16.58
C ALA A 72 5.26 -4.36 -15.22
N SER A 73 6.42 -5.04 -15.14
CA SER A 73 7.25 -5.04 -13.94
C SER A 73 7.76 -3.63 -13.61
N GLU A 74 7.50 -3.17 -12.39
CA GLU A 74 8.06 -1.95 -11.83
C GLU A 74 9.33 -2.24 -10.99
N SER A 75 10.17 -1.23 -10.78
CA SER A 75 11.41 -1.37 -10.00
C SER A 75 11.44 -0.49 -8.76
N VAL A 76 12.00 -1.03 -7.67
CA VAL A 76 12.28 -0.30 -6.43
C VAL A 76 13.80 -0.29 -6.20
N THR A 77 14.37 0.89 -6.01
CA THR A 77 15.80 1.05 -5.67
C THR A 77 15.96 1.24 -4.17
N VAL A 78 16.78 0.41 -3.55
CA VAL A 78 17.09 0.49 -2.11
C VAL A 78 18.58 0.76 -1.93
N HIS A 79 18.90 1.82 -1.17
CA HIS A 79 20.27 2.12 -0.78
C HIS A 79 20.61 1.32 0.48
N LEU A 80 21.59 0.43 0.37
CA LEU A 80 22.10 -0.38 1.47
C LEU A 80 23.55 0.00 1.74
N ASP A 81 23.95 -0.02 3.01
CA ASP A 81 25.36 0.02 3.33
C ASP A 81 26.08 -1.25 2.82
N PRO A 82 27.42 -1.21 2.67
CA PRO A 82 28.17 -2.34 2.12
C PRO A 82 28.04 -3.64 2.93
N TYR A 83 27.88 -3.56 4.25
CA TYR A 83 27.79 -4.72 5.12
C TYR A 83 26.47 -5.47 4.88
N LEU A 84 25.35 -4.75 4.89
CA LEU A 84 24.04 -5.36 4.63
C LEU A 84 23.93 -5.91 3.20
N LYS A 85 24.52 -5.21 2.21
CA LYS A 85 24.60 -5.71 0.82
C LYS A 85 25.40 -7.01 0.73
N GLY A 86 26.49 -7.13 1.49
CA GLY A 86 27.31 -8.35 1.55
C GLY A 86 26.54 -9.55 2.11
N ILE A 87 25.81 -9.34 3.21
CA ILE A 87 24.94 -10.38 3.80
C ILE A 87 23.86 -10.80 2.82
N LEU A 88 23.14 -9.84 2.21
CA LEU A 88 22.09 -10.13 1.24
C LEU A 88 22.59 -10.98 0.07
N HIS A 89 23.80 -10.71 -0.41
CA HIS A 89 24.42 -11.50 -1.47
C HIS A 89 24.74 -12.93 -1.00
N ALA A 90 25.27 -13.11 0.22
CA ALA A 90 25.56 -14.43 0.77
C ALA A 90 24.28 -15.27 0.98
N GLU A 91 23.22 -14.67 1.51
CA GLU A 91 21.91 -15.33 1.68
C GLU A 91 21.31 -15.75 0.33
N ALA A 92 21.41 -14.90 -0.70
CA ALA A 92 20.95 -15.24 -2.06
C ALA A 92 21.69 -16.45 -2.64
N ILE A 93 23.01 -16.53 -2.44
CA ILE A 93 23.82 -17.69 -2.84
C ILE A 93 23.38 -18.95 -2.08
N ALA A 94 23.22 -18.87 -0.76
CA ALA A 94 22.80 -19.99 0.07
C ALA A 94 21.42 -20.53 -0.35
N ALA A 95 20.50 -19.64 -0.70
CA ALA A 95 19.17 -19.97 -1.21
C ALA A 95 19.14 -20.39 -2.70
N ARG A 96 20.27 -20.35 -3.41
CA ARG A 96 20.39 -20.58 -4.87
C ARG A 96 19.46 -19.68 -5.70
N LYS A 97 19.32 -18.42 -5.29
CA LYS A 97 18.45 -17.42 -5.92
C LYS A 97 19.27 -16.21 -6.34
N SER A 98 18.74 -15.43 -7.28
CA SER A 98 19.23 -14.06 -7.44
C SER A 98 18.83 -13.22 -6.22
N ILE A 99 19.56 -12.14 -5.95
CA ILE A 99 19.20 -11.19 -4.88
C ILE A 99 17.75 -10.70 -5.06
N SER A 100 17.34 -10.40 -6.30
CA SER A 100 15.99 -9.91 -6.58
C SER A 100 14.92 -10.98 -6.37
N ALA A 101 15.20 -12.26 -6.65
CA ALA A 101 14.26 -13.34 -6.36
C ALA A 101 14.09 -13.54 -4.85
N LEU A 102 15.20 -13.61 -4.10
CA LEU A 102 15.16 -13.74 -2.64
C LEU A 102 14.41 -12.57 -1.98
N LEU A 103 14.67 -11.32 -2.42
CA LEU A 103 13.96 -10.16 -1.91
C LEU A 103 12.45 -10.20 -2.20
N ARG A 104 12.04 -10.67 -3.39
CA ARG A 104 10.61 -10.84 -3.70
C ARG A 104 9.96 -11.85 -2.76
N ASP A 105 10.60 -12.99 -2.52
CA ASP A 105 10.08 -13.98 -1.58
C ASP A 105 9.93 -13.39 -0.17
N TRP A 106 10.91 -12.65 0.32
CA TRP A 106 10.81 -11.98 1.63
C TRP A 106 9.73 -10.90 1.67
N ILE A 107 9.50 -10.19 0.55
CA ILE A 107 8.41 -9.21 0.45
C ILE A 107 7.06 -9.95 0.52
N ASP A 108 6.91 -11.04 -0.23
CA ASP A 108 5.69 -11.86 -0.25
C ASP A 108 5.38 -12.49 1.11
N GLU A 109 6.42 -12.90 1.85
CA GLU A 109 6.28 -13.42 3.22
C GLU A 109 5.87 -12.36 4.26
N ARG A 110 6.21 -11.09 4.00
CA ARG A 110 6.02 -9.99 4.98
C ARG A 110 4.79 -9.14 4.70
N LEU A 111 4.35 -9.07 3.45
CA LEU A 111 3.19 -8.26 3.06
C LEU A 111 1.95 -9.15 2.93
N ASP A 112 0.82 -8.64 3.41
CA ASP A 112 -0.48 -9.30 3.25
C ASP A 112 -1.02 -9.08 1.82
N LEU A 113 -0.29 -9.55 0.81
CA LEU A 113 -0.63 -9.31 -0.59
C LEU A 113 -2.02 -9.89 -0.90
N PRO A 114 -2.92 -9.11 -1.55
CA PRO A 114 -4.20 -9.64 -1.97
C PRO A 114 -3.96 -10.77 -2.97
N ALA A 115 -4.75 -11.85 -2.86
CA ALA A 115 -4.69 -12.94 -3.82
C ALA A 115 -4.83 -12.38 -5.25
N ALA A 116 -3.98 -12.85 -6.16
CA ALA A 116 -4.13 -12.54 -7.57
C ALA A 116 -5.54 -12.98 -8.01
N ALA A 117 -6.25 -12.07 -8.70
CA ALA A 117 -7.57 -12.33 -9.23
C ALA A 117 -7.51 -13.28 -10.44
#